data_AF-A0A917D1L9-F1
#
_entry.id   AF-A0A917D1L9-F1
#
_cell.length_a   1.000
_cell.length_b   1.000
_cell.length_c   1.000
_cell.angle_alpha   90.00
_cell.angle_beta   90.00
_cell.angle_gamma   90.00
#
_symmetry.space_group_name_H-M   'P 1'
#
loop_
_entity.id
_entity.type
_entity.pdbx_description
1 polymer ?
#
loop_
_entity_poly.entity_id
_entity_poly.type
_entity_poly.pdbx_seq_one_letter_code
_entity_poly.pdbx_strand_id
1 'polypeptide(L)'
;MADNNSPASIHDLTTAAEVPSAAWGWSGEAPRAFRAAGWIVALMLLVQLIGNHVGKVEDLWLVGLALVLILMLVLDIVKRRRQR
;
A
#
# COMPACT_ATOMS: atom_id res chain seq x y z
N MET A 1 -26.70 32.83 -4.02
CA MET A 1 -25.74 33.13 -5.11
C MET A 1 -24.35 32.93 -4.51
N ALA A 2 -23.71 31.79 -4.75
CA ALA A 2 -22.37 31.52 -4.21
C ALA A 2 -21.35 32.41 -4.94
N ASP A 3 -20.43 33.02 -4.20
CA ASP A 3 -19.37 33.87 -4.70
C ASP A 3 -18.24 32.99 -5.30
N ASN A 4 -18.08 33.08 -6.61
CA ASN A 4 -17.13 32.26 -7.38
C ASN A 4 -15.66 32.72 -7.27
N ASN A 5 -15.35 33.65 -6.36
CA ASN A 5 -14.01 34.24 -6.20
C ASN A 5 -13.30 33.84 -4.89
N SER A 6 -13.81 32.86 -4.15
CA SER A 6 -13.07 32.31 -3.00
C SER A 6 -11.93 31.41 -3.50
N PRO A 7 -10.66 31.60 -3.03
CA PRO A 7 -9.51 30.80 -3.45
C PRO A 7 -9.64 29.30 -3.07
N ALA A 8 -10.65 28.96 -2.26
CA ALA A 8 -11.03 27.59 -1.94
C ALA A 8 -11.72 26.85 -3.11
N SER A 9 -12.41 27.54 -4.03
CA SER A 9 -13.24 26.87 -5.05
C SER A 9 -12.41 26.21 -6.17
N ILE A 10 -11.33 26.85 -6.62
CA ILE A 10 -10.49 26.32 -7.70
C ILE A 10 -9.71 25.08 -7.22
N HIS A 11 -9.24 25.09 -5.97
CA HIS A 11 -8.49 23.98 -5.38
C HIS A 11 -9.39 22.77 -5.03
N ASP A 12 -10.60 23.01 -4.53
CA ASP A 12 -11.54 21.95 -4.13
C ASP A 12 -12.07 21.15 -5.34
N LEU A 13 -12.37 21.84 -6.44
CA LEU A 13 -12.85 21.18 -7.67
C LEU A 13 -11.79 20.28 -8.30
N THR A 14 -10.49 20.62 -8.22
CA THR A 14 -9.42 19.79 -8.79
C THR A 14 -9.19 18.46 -8.04
N THR A 15 -9.39 18.42 -6.72
CA THR A 15 -9.30 17.17 -5.94
C THR A 15 -10.56 16.32 -6.04
N ALA A 16 -11.74 16.93 -6.09
CA ALA A 16 -13.00 16.22 -6.26
C ALA A 16 -13.21 15.68 -7.68
N ALA A 17 -12.64 16.33 -8.71
CA ALA A 17 -12.81 15.95 -10.11
C ALA A 17 -12.02 14.69 -10.53
N GLU A 18 -10.91 14.37 -9.86
CA GLU A 18 -10.10 13.18 -10.20
C GLU A 18 -10.85 11.89 -9.84
N VAL A 19 -11.43 11.80 -8.63
CA VAL A 19 -12.31 10.70 -8.20
C VAL A 19 -13.39 11.20 -7.23
N PRO A 20 -14.69 10.94 -7.47
CA PRO A 20 -15.78 11.46 -6.62
C PRO A 20 -15.76 10.93 -5.18
N SER A 21 -15.08 9.80 -4.94
CA SER A 21 -14.85 9.24 -3.60
C SER A 21 -13.82 10.01 -2.77
N ALA A 22 -13.04 10.92 -3.38
CA ALA A 22 -12.13 11.81 -2.65
C ALA A 22 -12.89 12.67 -1.63
N ALA A 23 -14.14 13.04 -1.94
CA ALA A 23 -15.02 13.78 -1.03
C ALA A 23 -15.30 13.04 0.29
N TRP A 24 -15.17 11.70 0.32
CA TRP A 24 -15.35 10.89 1.54
C TRP A 24 -14.04 10.64 2.28
N GLY A 25 -12.88 10.95 1.67
CA GLY A 25 -11.56 10.94 2.31
C GLY A 25 -10.74 9.66 2.18
N TRP A 26 -11.21 8.65 1.42
CA TRP A 26 -10.58 7.31 1.39
C TRP A 26 -9.76 7.06 0.12
N SER A 27 -9.86 7.95 -0.87
CA SER A 27 -9.23 7.79 -2.18
C SER A 27 -7.79 8.31 -2.26
N GLY A 28 -7.22 8.71 -1.13
CA GLY A 28 -5.85 9.22 -1.07
C GLY A 28 -4.82 8.13 -1.31
N GLU A 29 -3.72 8.49 -1.97
CA GLU A 29 -2.54 7.62 -2.05
C GLU A 29 -1.83 7.58 -0.68
N ALA A 30 -1.79 6.39 -0.07
CA ALA A 30 -1.11 6.17 1.21
C ALA A 30 0.11 5.24 1.04
N PRO A 31 1.13 5.63 0.26
CA PRO A 31 2.24 4.72 -0.08
C PRO A 31 3.01 4.26 1.16
N ARG A 32 3.01 5.03 2.25
CA ARG A 32 3.62 4.62 3.53
C ARG A 32 2.80 3.52 4.23
N ALA A 33 1.47 3.64 4.23
CA ALA A 33 0.58 2.64 4.81
C ALA A 33 0.67 1.32 4.04
N PHE A 34 0.67 1.36 2.70
CA PHE A 34 0.83 0.17 1.88
C PHE A 34 2.16 -0.56 2.13
N ARG A 35 3.25 0.17 2.36
CA ARG A 35 4.54 -0.43 2.75
C ARG A 35 4.49 -1.08 4.12
N ALA A 36 3.86 -0.43 5.11
CA ALA A 36 3.69 -1.02 6.43
C ALA A 36 2.83 -2.31 6.35
N ALA A 37 1.71 -2.26 5.63
CA ALA A 37 0.86 -3.42 5.38
C ALA A 37 1.63 -4.56 4.68
N GLY A 38 2.45 -4.24 3.68
CA GLY A 38 3.28 -5.24 2.99
C GLY A 38 4.26 -5.96 3.93
N TRP A 39 4.94 -5.24 4.83
CA TRP A 39 5.80 -5.85 5.85
C TRP A 39 5.02 -6.71 6.83
N ILE A 40 3.86 -6.24 7.28
CA ILE A 40 2.99 -6.99 8.21
C ILE A 40 2.54 -8.31 7.57
N VAL A 41 2.07 -8.28 6.32
CA VAL A 41 1.64 -9.48 5.60
C VAL A 41 2.81 -10.44 5.38
N ALA A 42 3.98 -9.94 4.98
CA ALA A 42 5.17 -10.78 4.83
C ALA A 42 5.57 -11.49 6.14
N LEU A 43 5.53 -10.79 7.28
CA LEU A 43 5.78 -11.39 8.58
C LEU A 43 4.71 -12.43 8.96
N MET A 44 3.44 -12.13 8.69
CA MET A 44 2.33 -13.04 8.98
C MET A 44 2.43 -14.35 8.19
N LEU A 45 2.88 -14.30 6.93
CA LEU A 45 3.17 -15.50 6.13
C LEU A 45 4.28 -16.36 6.75
N LEU A 46 5.34 -15.74 7.27
CA LEU A 46 6.43 -16.47 7.94
C LEU A 46 6.01 -17.06 9.29
N VAL A 47 5.15 -16.34 10.04
CA VAL A 47 4.60 -16.86 11.31
C VAL A 47 3.76 -18.11 11.08
N GLN A 48 3.02 -18.18 9.96
CA GLN A 48 2.21 -19.35 9.62
C GLN A 48 3.03 -20.62 9.33
N LEU A 49 4.36 -20.55 9.21
CA LEU A 49 5.22 -21.74 9.16
C LEU A 49 5.20 -22.53 10.47
N ILE A 50 4.80 -21.90 11.58
CA ILE A 50 4.65 -22.54 12.88
C ILE A 50 3.23 -23.11 12.95
N GLY A 51 3.05 -24.35 12.55
CA GLY A 51 1.72 -24.97 12.47
C GLY A 51 1.76 -26.47 12.17
N ASN A 52 0.58 -27.05 11.98
CA ASN A 52 0.38 -28.48 11.76
C ASN A 52 0.65 -28.90 10.29
N HIS A 53 1.72 -28.39 9.69
CA HIS A 53 2.06 -28.73 8.31
C HIS A 53 2.63 -30.15 8.24
N VAL A 54 1.87 -31.07 7.63
CA VAL A 54 2.32 -32.44 7.38
C VAL A 54 3.20 -32.52 6.13
N GLY A 55 2.94 -31.65 5.14
CA GLY A 55 3.66 -31.58 3.87
C GLY A 55 4.45 -30.29 3.70
N LYS A 56 5.57 -30.38 2.95
CA LYS A 56 6.46 -29.22 2.68
C LYS A 56 5.97 -28.27 1.59
N VAL A 57 4.91 -28.62 0.87
CA VAL A 57 4.37 -27.81 -0.23
C VAL A 57 3.79 -26.50 0.30
N GLU A 58 3.08 -26.56 1.43
CA GLU A 58 2.48 -25.39 2.07
C GLU A 58 3.56 -24.41 2.57
N ASP A 59 4.59 -24.93 3.23
CA ASP A 59 5.77 -24.17 3.64
C ASP A 59 6.44 -23.46 2.46
N LEU A 60 6.59 -24.15 1.32
CA LEU A 60 7.25 -23.61 0.14
C LEU A 60 6.46 -22.42 -0.45
N TRP A 61 5.14 -22.51 -0.47
CA TRP A 61 4.28 -21.41 -0.92
C TRP A 61 4.31 -20.23 0.04
N LEU A 62 4.24 -20.48 1.36
CA LEU A 62 4.32 -19.42 2.37
C LEU A 62 5.66 -18.65 2.29
N VAL A 63 6.77 -19.40 2.24
CA VAL A 63 8.11 -18.81 2.08
C VAL A 63 8.25 -18.10 0.73
N GLY A 64 7.81 -18.73 -0.36
CA GLY A 64 7.88 -18.16 -1.70
C GLY A 64 7.15 -16.82 -1.80
N LEU A 65 5.90 -16.75 -1.31
CA LEU A 65 5.11 -15.52 -1.31
C LEU A 65 5.71 -14.44 -0.39
N ALA A 66 6.20 -14.83 0.79
CA ALA A 66 6.86 -13.91 1.70
C ALA A 66 8.12 -13.28 1.06
N LEU A 67 8.94 -14.09 0.38
CA LEU A 67 10.15 -13.62 -0.31
C LEU A 67 9.81 -12.66 -1.45
N VAL A 68 8.78 -12.95 -2.23
CA VAL A 68 8.33 -12.05 -3.32
C VAL A 68 7.90 -10.69 -2.77
N LEU A 69 7.12 -10.66 -1.68
CA LEU A 69 6.69 -9.40 -1.05
C LEU A 69 7.89 -8.61 -0.50
N ILE A 70 8.78 -9.28 0.23
CA ILE A 70 9.98 -8.64 0.80
C ILE A 70 10.85 -8.06 -0.32
N LEU A 71 11.06 -8.82 -1.41
CA LEU A 71 11.83 -8.35 -2.57
C LEU A 71 11.21 -7.10 -3.18
N MET A 72 9.89 -7.09 -3.41
CA MET A 72 9.19 -5.91 -3.93
C MET A 72 9.37 -4.68 -3.02
N LEU A 73 9.23 -4.84 -1.70
CA LEU A 73 9.39 -3.75 -0.74
C LEU A 73 10.83 -3.23 -0.67
N VAL A 74 11.82 -4.13 -0.72
CA VAL A 74 13.24 -3.75 -0.74
C VAL A 74 13.57 -2.98 -2.03
N LEU A 75 13.12 -3.48 -3.19
CA LEU A 75 13.32 -2.82 -4.47
C LEU A 75 12.68 -1.43 -4.49
N ASP A 76 11.47 -1.30 -3.93
CA ASP A 76 10.79 -0.02 -3.78
C ASP A 76 11.61 0.98 -2.94
N ILE A 77 12.14 0.54 -1.80
CA ILE A 77 12.97 1.38 -0.93
C ILE A 77 14.25 1.80 -1.65
N VAL A 78 14.94 0.88 -2.33
CA VAL A 78 16.18 1.16 -3.07
C VAL A 78 15.92 2.14 -4.21
N LYS A 79 14.85 1.94 -5.00
CA LYS A 79 14.48 2.84 -6.10
C LYS A 79 14.25 4.26 -5.59
N ARG A 80 13.52 4.43 -4.49
CA ARG A 80 13.27 5.76 -3.91
C ARG A 80 14.52 6.41 -3.34
N ARG A 81 15.46 5.64 -2.78
CA ARG A 81 16.75 6.20 -2.30
C ARG A 81 17.59 6.74 -3.44
N ARG A 82 17.54 6.12 -4.62
CA ARG A 82 18.28 6.59 -5.81
C ARG A 82 17.66 7.82 -6.47
N GLN A 83 16.36 8.05 -6.28
CA GLN A 83 15.64 9.20 -6.83
C GLN A 83 15.69 10.46 -5.94
N ARG A 84 16.33 10.35 -4.77
CA ARG A 84 16.63 11.49 -3.88
C ARG A 84 18.09 11.86 -4.04
#